data_AF-A0A6A2XFT3-F1
#
_entry.id   AF-A0A6A2XFT3-F1
#
_cell.length_a   1.000
_cell.length_b   1.000
_cell.length_c   1.000
_cell.angle_alpha   90.00
_cell.angle_beta   90.00
_cell.angle_gamma   90.00
#
_symmetry.space_group_name_H-M   'P 1'
#
loop_
_entity.id
_entity.type
_entity.pdbx_description
1 polymer ?
#
loop_
_entity_poly.entity_id
_entity_poly.type
_entity_poly.pdbx_seq_one_letter_code
_entity_poly.pdbx_strand_id
1 'polypeptide(L)'
;MSNLEVNKSSNGEGIPGQHPSYRDPLELAFGCKHYKRNCKLFNPCCNQLHTCIHCHNEVADHKLDRKSVTKMMCMKCLVIQPIALTCSTVSCHNLSMGKYYCKICKLFDDERQIYHCPTVTSAEWGRDWVWTTFIA
;
A
#
# COMPACT_ATOMS: atom_id res chain seq x y z
N MET A 1 13.37 -24.38 18.61
CA MET A 1 12.18 -24.60 17.75
C MET A 1 10.98 -24.08 18.53
N SER A 2 10.65 -22.80 18.41
CA SER A 2 9.46 -22.24 19.06
C SER A 2 8.36 -22.09 18.02
N ASN A 3 7.44 -23.05 18.03
CA ASN A 3 6.15 -22.96 17.35
C ASN A 3 5.36 -21.79 17.95
N LEU A 4 5.08 -20.76 17.15
CA LEU A 4 3.97 -19.86 17.41
C LEU A 4 2.80 -20.37 16.58
N GLU A 5 1.97 -21.17 17.24
CA GLU A 5 0.67 -21.58 16.75
C GLU A 5 -0.19 -20.33 16.58
N VAL A 6 -0.38 -19.91 15.32
CA VAL A 6 -1.39 -18.92 14.97
C VAL A 6 -2.74 -19.62 15.12
N ASN A 7 -3.37 -19.34 16.27
CA ASN A 7 -4.69 -19.79 16.64
C ASN A 7 -5.71 -19.35 15.56
N LYS A 8 -6.10 -20.32 14.74
CA LYS A 8 -7.03 -20.17 13.62
C LYS A 8 -8.42 -20.51 14.13
N SER A 9 -9.23 -19.50 14.45
CA SER A 9 -10.67 -19.68 14.72
C SER A 9 -11.44 -18.36 14.59
N SER A 10 -12.01 -18.11 13.42
CA SER A 10 -13.43 -17.74 13.28
C SER A 10 -13.86 -17.86 11.82
N ASN A 11 -14.91 -18.64 11.56
CA ASN A 11 -15.62 -18.63 10.29
C ASN A 11 -16.32 -17.28 10.15
N GLY A 12 -15.69 -16.39 9.39
CA GLY A 12 -16.22 -15.16 8.83
C GLY A 12 -15.26 -14.78 7.72
N GLU A 13 -15.74 -14.67 6.48
CA GLU A 13 -14.88 -14.47 5.32
C GLU A 13 -13.98 -13.23 5.52
N GLY A 14 -12.69 -13.47 5.77
CA GLY A 14 -11.71 -12.41 5.94
C GLY A 14 -11.55 -11.60 4.65
N ILE A 15 -11.11 -10.35 4.76
CA ILE A 15 -10.90 -9.50 3.58
C ILE A 15 -9.78 -10.12 2.72
N PRO A 16 -10.01 -10.39 1.42
CA PRO A 16 -8.98 -10.99 0.58
C PRO A 16 -7.73 -10.13 0.52
N GLY A 17 -6.57 -10.78 0.60
CA GLY A 17 -5.27 -10.10 0.62
C GLY A 17 -4.82 -9.60 2.00
N GLN A 18 -5.55 -9.92 3.09
CA GLN A 18 -5.19 -9.58 4.47
C GLN A 18 -4.03 -10.44 5.03
N HIS A 19 -2.89 -10.36 4.38
CA HIS A 19 -1.62 -10.96 4.79
C HIS A 19 -0.48 -10.01 4.41
N PRO A 20 0.72 -10.12 4.98
CA PRO A 20 1.86 -9.32 4.54
C PRO A 20 2.22 -9.61 3.08
N SER A 21 2.84 -8.66 2.40
CA SER A 21 3.51 -8.90 1.13
C SER A 21 4.93 -8.40 1.22
N TYR A 22 5.84 -9.18 0.65
CA TYR A 22 7.25 -8.90 0.66
C TYR A 22 7.73 -8.60 -0.75
N ARG A 23 8.78 -7.78 -0.85
CA ARG A 23 9.39 -7.43 -2.12
C ARG A 23 10.42 -8.46 -2.54
N ASP A 24 11.09 -9.07 -1.59
CA ASP A 24 12.10 -10.07 -1.79
C ASP A 24 11.61 -11.47 -1.35
N PRO A 25 12.12 -12.55 -1.95
CA PRO A 25 11.76 -13.92 -1.57
C PRO A 25 12.19 -14.32 -0.15
N LEU A 26 13.10 -13.57 0.47
CA LEU A 26 13.58 -13.84 1.83
C LEU A 26 12.68 -13.18 2.90
N GLU A 27 11.63 -12.48 2.47
CA GLU A 27 10.66 -11.81 3.34
C GLU A 27 11.27 -10.76 4.29
N LEU A 28 12.38 -10.15 3.88
CA LEU A 28 13.11 -9.18 4.71
C LEU A 28 12.55 -7.75 4.58
N ALA A 29 11.93 -7.41 3.45
CA ALA A 29 11.37 -6.09 3.19
C ALA A 29 9.91 -6.17 2.74
N PHE A 30 9.03 -5.48 3.48
CA PHE A 30 7.65 -5.30 3.09
C PHE A 30 7.52 -4.47 1.80
N GLY A 31 6.52 -4.83 1.00
CA GLY A 31 6.17 -4.10 -0.21
C GLY A 31 5.78 -5.03 -1.34
N CYS A 32 6.16 -4.61 -2.55
CA CYS A 32 5.94 -5.33 -3.80
C CYS A 32 7.01 -4.90 -4.82
N LYS A 33 7.00 -5.47 -6.02
CA LYS A 33 7.91 -5.08 -7.12
C LYS A 33 7.85 -3.59 -7.49
N HIS A 34 6.73 -2.91 -7.23
CA HIS A 34 6.54 -1.50 -7.55
C HIS A 34 7.13 -0.54 -6.52
N TYR A 35 6.88 -0.81 -5.23
CA TYR A 35 7.22 0.09 -4.12
C TYR A 35 7.56 -0.69 -2.85
N LYS A 36 8.55 -0.19 -2.11
CA LYS A 36 8.88 -0.62 -0.75
C LYS A 36 8.08 0.21 0.25
N ARG A 37 7.30 -0.43 1.12
CA ARG A 37 6.40 0.24 2.08
C ARG A 37 5.84 -0.76 3.08
N ASN A 38 5.19 -0.27 4.12
CA ASN A 38 4.69 -1.11 5.21
C ASN A 38 3.16 -1.28 5.24
N CYS A 39 2.42 -0.83 4.21
CA CYS A 39 0.97 -0.99 4.10
C CYS A 39 0.44 -1.56 2.77
N LYS A 40 -0.74 -2.18 2.84
CA LYS A 40 -1.62 -2.47 1.69
C LYS A 40 -2.77 -1.47 1.64
N LEU A 41 -3.24 -1.12 0.45
CA LEU A 41 -4.43 -0.29 0.26
C LEU A 41 -5.68 -1.16 0.28
N PHE A 42 -6.71 -0.71 0.99
CA PHE A 42 -8.04 -1.29 0.87
C PHE A 42 -8.74 -0.65 -0.33
N ASN A 43 -9.10 -1.47 -1.30
CA ASN A 43 -9.67 -1.03 -2.57
C ASN A 43 -11.20 -1.23 -2.53
N PRO A 44 -12.00 -0.17 -2.37
CA PRO A 44 -13.44 -0.30 -2.17
C PRO A 44 -14.19 -0.86 -3.38
N CYS A 45 -13.62 -0.70 -4.58
CA CYS A 45 -14.21 -1.25 -5.82
C CYS A 45 -14.32 -2.78 -5.81
N CYS A 46 -13.39 -3.46 -5.14
CA CYS A 46 -13.34 -4.94 -5.09
C CYS A 46 -13.54 -5.50 -3.67
N ASN A 47 -13.52 -4.65 -2.64
CA ASN A 47 -13.41 -5.06 -1.23
C ASN A 47 -12.19 -5.96 -0.95
N GLN A 48 -11.04 -5.61 -1.54
CA GLN A 48 -9.80 -6.39 -1.43
C GLN A 48 -8.61 -5.52 -1.05
N LEU A 49 -7.62 -6.15 -0.43
CA LEU A 49 -6.35 -5.54 -0.11
C LEU A 49 -5.31 -5.85 -1.17
N HIS A 50 -4.81 -4.82 -1.83
CA HIS A 50 -3.66 -4.92 -2.72
C HIS A 50 -2.53 -4.09 -2.16
N THR A 51 -1.29 -4.49 -2.41
CA THR A 51 -0.15 -3.71 -1.94
C THR A 51 -0.28 -2.29 -2.48
N CYS A 52 -0.32 -2.05 -3.81
CA CYS A 52 -0.56 -0.72 -4.44
C CYS A 52 -1.67 -0.76 -5.47
N ILE A 53 -2.01 0.43 -5.93
CA ILE A 53 -2.76 0.71 -7.15
C ILE A 53 -2.23 -0.08 -8.36
N HIS A 54 -0.91 -0.16 -8.58
CA HIS A 54 -0.37 -0.94 -9.70
C HIS A 54 -0.66 -2.44 -9.53
N CYS A 55 -0.41 -3.01 -8.34
CA CYS A 55 -0.77 -4.41 -8.06
C CYS A 55 -2.26 -4.68 -8.25
N HIS A 56 -3.13 -3.73 -7.93
CA HIS A 56 -4.57 -3.85 -8.23
C HIS A 56 -4.83 -3.85 -9.73
N ASN A 57 -4.34 -2.83 -10.45
CA ASN A 57 -4.63 -2.66 -11.87
C ASN A 57 -4.00 -3.75 -12.76
N GLU A 58 -3.02 -4.50 -12.25
CA GLU A 58 -2.45 -5.67 -12.94
C GLU A 58 -3.38 -6.88 -12.94
N VAL A 59 -4.28 -6.99 -11.94
CA VAL A 59 -5.16 -8.15 -11.77
C VAL A 59 -6.64 -7.81 -11.94
N ALA A 60 -6.98 -6.52 -11.87
CA ALA A 60 -8.33 -6.03 -12.08
C ALA A 60 -8.54 -5.60 -13.54
N ASP A 61 -9.76 -5.77 -14.03
CA ASP A 61 -10.23 -5.28 -15.33
C ASP A 61 -10.54 -3.77 -15.35
N HIS A 62 -10.30 -3.08 -14.22
CA HIS A 62 -10.56 -1.66 -14.05
C HIS A 62 -9.44 -0.95 -13.28
N LYS A 63 -9.41 0.38 -13.41
CA LYS A 63 -8.48 1.23 -12.67
C LYS A 63 -9.09 1.63 -11.34
N LEU A 64 -8.29 1.58 -10.27
CA LEU A 64 -8.69 2.05 -8.96
C LEU A 64 -8.82 3.59 -8.93
N ASP A 65 -9.98 4.08 -8.50
CA ASP A 65 -10.14 5.50 -8.15
C ASP A 65 -9.37 5.81 -6.85
N ARG A 66 -8.33 6.63 -6.97
CA ARG A 66 -7.46 7.01 -5.85
C ARG A 66 -8.20 7.76 -4.75
N LYS A 67 -9.27 8.49 -5.09
CA LYS A 67 -10.06 9.26 -4.10
C LYS A 67 -10.90 8.36 -3.22
N SER A 68 -11.40 7.25 -3.76
CA SER A 68 -12.17 6.25 -3.01
C SER A 68 -11.36 5.55 -1.90
N VAL A 69 -10.03 5.45 -2.04
CA VAL A 69 -9.18 4.76 -1.07
C VAL A 69 -9.02 5.59 0.21
N THR A 70 -9.71 5.15 1.26
CA THR A 70 -9.73 5.80 2.58
C THR A 70 -9.09 4.97 3.69
N LYS A 71 -8.89 3.67 3.44
CA LYS A 71 -8.33 2.71 4.41
C LYS A 71 -7.08 2.03 3.86
N MET A 72 -6.21 1.61 4.77
CA MET A 72 -5.03 0.80 4.52
C MET A 72 -4.89 -0.27 5.60
N MET A 73 -4.15 -1.34 5.32
CA MET A 73 -3.77 -2.34 6.29
C MET A 73 -2.27 -2.24 6.58
N CYS A 74 -1.89 -2.22 7.85
CA CYS A 74 -0.49 -2.36 8.26
C CYS A 74 -0.01 -3.80 8.01
N MET A 75 1.13 -3.98 7.32
CA MET A 75 1.67 -5.32 7.05
C MET A 75 2.39 -5.96 8.25
N LYS A 76 2.67 -5.19 9.31
CA LYS A 76 3.24 -5.73 10.56
C LYS A 76 2.17 -6.31 11.49
N CYS A 77 1.07 -5.60 11.73
CA CYS A 77 0.02 -6.02 12.67
C CYS A 77 -1.30 -6.47 12.01
N LEU A 78 -1.41 -6.37 10.68
CA LEU A 78 -2.58 -6.76 9.88
C LEU A 78 -3.89 -6.01 10.20
N VAL A 79 -3.80 -4.92 10.95
CA VAL A 79 -4.95 -4.06 11.27
C VAL A 79 -5.24 -3.11 10.11
N ILE A 80 -6.49 -3.16 9.66
CA ILE A 80 -7.07 -2.20 8.71
C ILE A 80 -7.45 -0.94 9.47
N GLN A 81 -7.01 0.21 8.96
CA GLN A 81 -7.12 1.51 9.61
C GLN A 81 -7.28 2.61 8.55
N PRO A 82 -7.69 3.84 8.92
CA PRO A 82 -7.68 4.96 8.00
C PRO A 82 -6.28 5.20 7.43
N ILE A 83 -6.21 5.73 6.21
CA ILE A 83 -4.94 6.13 5.59
C ILE A 83 -4.20 7.14 6.49
N ALA A 84 -2.97 6.81 6.85
CA ALA A 84 -2.10 7.64 7.68
C ALA A 84 -0.62 7.40 7.34
N LEU A 85 0.26 8.30 7.79
CA LEU A 85 1.71 8.15 7.64
C LEU A 85 2.28 7.03 8.52
N THR A 86 1.63 6.71 9.63
CA THR A 86 2.08 5.73 10.63
C THR A 86 0.96 4.78 11.03
N CYS A 87 1.32 3.66 11.65
CA CYS A 87 0.37 2.72 12.21
C CYS A 87 -0.26 3.28 13.49
N SER A 88 -1.58 3.20 13.62
CA SER A 88 -2.33 3.63 14.81
C SER A 88 -2.24 2.65 15.99
N THR A 89 -1.86 1.40 15.73
CA THR A 89 -1.79 0.37 16.78
C THR A 89 -0.54 0.53 17.65
N VAL A 90 -0.72 0.46 18.98
CA VAL A 90 0.38 0.57 19.96
C VAL A 90 1.48 -0.49 19.73
N SER A 91 1.12 -1.71 19.32
CA SER A 91 2.06 -2.81 19.03
C SER A 91 3.03 -2.52 17.89
N CYS A 92 2.74 -1.53 17.05
CA CYS A 92 3.61 -1.12 15.96
C CYS A 92 4.53 0.06 16.31
N HIS A 93 4.41 0.66 17.50
CA HIS A 93 5.24 1.79 17.93
C HIS A 93 5.35 2.90 16.86
N ASN A 94 4.22 3.34 16.30
CA ASN A 94 4.17 4.33 15.23
C ASN A 94 4.97 3.96 13.96
N LEU A 95 5.05 2.67 13.62
CA LEU A 95 5.68 2.20 12.38
C LEU A 95 5.26 3.07 11.19
N SER A 96 6.24 3.67 10.51
CA SER A 96 6.02 4.45 9.30
C SER A 96 5.50 3.56 8.18
N MET A 97 4.50 4.02 7.44
CA MET A 97 3.93 3.29 6.29
C MET A 97 4.75 3.49 5.01
N GLY A 98 5.52 4.56 4.95
CA GLY A 98 6.43 4.91 3.87
C GLY A 98 7.18 6.18 4.25
N LYS A 99 8.46 6.30 3.91
CA LYS A 99 9.24 7.54 4.10
C LYS A 99 8.64 8.70 3.31
N TYR A 100 8.17 8.40 2.11
CA TYR A 100 7.42 9.31 1.26
C TYR A 100 5.95 8.90 1.20
N TYR A 101 5.06 9.89 1.31
CA TYR A 101 3.63 9.70 1.13
C TYR A 101 3.01 10.86 0.35
N CYS A 102 2.24 10.53 -0.70
CA CYS A 102 1.45 11.49 -1.44
C CYS A 102 -0.05 11.26 -1.20
N LYS A 103 -0.72 12.24 -0.59
CA LYS A 103 -2.17 12.18 -0.27
C LYS A 103 -3.06 12.13 -1.52
N ILE A 104 -2.64 12.76 -2.61
CA ILE A 104 -3.37 12.81 -3.89
C ILE A 104 -3.24 11.48 -4.61
N CYS A 105 -2.02 10.93 -4.67
CA CYS A 105 -1.75 9.67 -5.37
C CYS A 105 -2.02 8.42 -4.52
N LYS A 106 -2.21 8.55 -3.20
CA LYS A 106 -2.24 7.43 -2.23
C LYS A 106 -1.00 6.53 -2.34
N LEU A 107 0.14 7.16 -2.62
CA LEU A 107 1.40 6.49 -2.84
C LEU A 107 2.22 6.49 -1.55
N PHE A 108 2.81 5.34 -1.22
CA PHE A 108 3.77 5.16 -0.12
C PHE A 108 5.03 4.51 -0.68
N ASP A 109 6.21 5.08 -0.38
CA ASP A 109 7.50 4.52 -0.81
C ASP A 109 8.63 4.88 0.18
N ASP A 110 9.53 3.92 0.43
CA ASP A 110 10.71 4.04 1.31
C ASP A 110 12.03 4.29 0.56
N GLU A 111 12.03 4.16 -0.78
CA GLU A 111 13.27 4.23 -1.57
C GLU A 111 13.39 5.47 -2.43
N ARG A 112 12.28 5.91 -3.01
CA ARG A 112 12.31 6.99 -4.00
C ARG A 112 11.87 8.30 -3.37
N GLN A 113 12.62 9.37 -3.61
CA GLN A 113 12.11 10.72 -3.45
C GLN A 113 11.26 11.03 -4.68
N ILE A 114 9.98 10.67 -4.63
CA ILE A 114 9.07 10.84 -5.76
C ILE A 114 8.56 12.28 -5.71
N TYR A 115 9.14 13.17 -6.52
CA TYR A 115 8.63 14.52 -6.71
C TYR A 115 7.41 14.48 -7.63
N HIS A 116 6.26 14.07 -7.09
CA HIS A 116 5.03 14.04 -7.87
C HIS A 116 3.87 14.62 -7.07
N CYS A 117 3.81 15.95 -6.99
CA CYS A 117 2.58 16.67 -7.30
C CYS A 117 2.80 18.20 -7.35
N PRO A 118 2.75 18.82 -8.54
CA PRO A 118 2.14 20.13 -8.70
C PRO A 118 0.66 19.90 -9.02
N THR A 119 -0.23 20.44 -8.20
CA THR A 119 -1.68 20.39 -8.39
C THR A 119 -2.07 20.99 -9.74
N VAL A 120 -2.44 20.19 -10.74
CA VAL A 120 -3.16 20.74 -11.89
C VAL A 120 -4.21 19.76 -12.41
N THR A 121 -5.44 20.25 -12.40
CA THR A 121 -6.61 19.78 -13.14
C THR A 121 -6.36 19.84 -14.65
N SER A 122 -6.47 18.72 -15.35
CA SER A 122 -6.87 18.71 -16.77
C SER A 122 -7.24 17.29 -17.17
N ALA A 123 -8.37 17.17 -17.85
CA ALA A 123 -8.75 15.98 -18.58
C ALA A 123 -7.60 15.54 -19.52
N GLU A 124 -7.54 14.24 -19.81
CA GLU A 124 -6.81 13.65 -20.93
C GLU A 124 -5.27 13.58 -20.89
N TRP A 125 -4.64 12.93 -19.91
CA TRP A 125 -3.28 12.41 -20.16
C TRP A 125 -3.11 10.97 -19.69
N GLY A 126 -3.40 10.06 -20.62
CA GLY A 126 -2.88 8.71 -20.59
C GLY A 126 -1.39 8.67 -20.92
N ARG A 127 -0.74 7.64 -20.35
CA ARG A 127 0.59 7.06 -20.62
C ARG A 127 1.53 7.11 -19.42
N ASP A 128 2.03 5.91 -19.12
CA ASP A 128 3.12 5.60 -18.21
C ASP A 128 4.33 6.50 -18.46
N TRP A 129 4.71 7.34 -17.50
CA TRP A 129 6.02 7.98 -17.54
C TRP A 129 6.63 8.12 -16.16
N VAL A 130 7.62 7.25 -15.93
CA VAL A 130 8.70 7.43 -14.97
C VAL A 130 9.58 8.55 -15.54
N TRP A 131 9.64 9.72 -14.91
CA TRP A 131 10.63 10.75 -15.26
C TRP A 131 11.75 10.78 -14.21
N THR A 132 12.87 10.23 -14.65
CA THR A 132 14.24 10.50 -14.19
C THR A 132 14.58 11.99 -14.23
N THR A 133 15.27 12.47 -13.18
CA THR A 133 16.07 13.73 -13.08
C THR A 133 15.29 15.04 -13.26
N PHE A 134 15.47 16.07 -12.43
CA PHE A 134 16.69 16.87 -12.32
C PHE A 134 16.88 17.46 -10.91
N ILE A 135 18.15 17.42 -10.49
CA ILE A 135 18.78 18.37 -9.58
C ILE A 135 18.67 19.77 -10.21
N ALA A 136 18.24 20.73 -9.41
CA ALA A 136 18.66 22.12 -9.47
C ALA A 136 18.81 22.62 -8.02
#